data_AF-A0A9P5ZIB0-F1
#
_entry.id   AF-A0A9P5ZIB0-F1
#
_cell.length_a   1.000
_cell.length_b   1.000
_cell.length_c   1.000
_cell.angle_alpha   90.00
_cell.angle_beta   90.00
_cell.angle_gamma   90.00
#
_symmetry.space_group_name_H-M   'P 1'
#
loop_
_entity.id
_entity.type
_entity.pdbx_description
1 polymer ?
#
loop_
_entity_poly.entity_id
_entity_poly.type
_entity_poly.pdbx_seq_one_letter_code
_entity_poly.pdbx_strand_id
1 'polypeptide(L)'
;MSRDPSSGSSTSGSPTTSDSHLPSTIDDITRVCPRFRVLVIGKTGVGKSSLINNAFGVAAASVSKRKPGVHDINFEIESKDNAHFVVHDSQGFEPGEEQNFNIVTSFIEERRRKPELKDKLHAIWLCVEIPCSGGRVFEIGDENFINLHLGHVPVVVVFTKFDKLVTMKRMRLPLTRTAGLSSDEVLQLARGDALQAFEKLCIEPLKTVVAGKEMPAYIRASTSQGYEETLAELVDRTYTDVRKYVAEEASLVGAIAQRTSSETKIYASIAVGKRRYWEGLGHSANFPNRPLKKCLDVIHRDVIAVWNFQDPNKHLNSIKFQELMSQIVDDLAERDMLDPNKTLVGGITLVGTIAGIIGGLSGPAAPIVIPIVATVVFAKWVYDVYKQSAPVLRCLMGYIVDLTIIMQILFMLTRGDPRPVSNRMIKLATKTYAESPAKVQIHNQIQDYVERNDVFKRMHRDGVLAKIVDLIEKWKIEEGEGIGLRLGQSQLDSLGLFEDEAW
;
A
#
# COMPACT_ATOMS: atom_id res chain seq x y z
N MET A 1 -32.05 -49.25 53.63
CA MET A 1 -30.88 -48.86 54.43
C MET A 1 -29.67 -49.60 53.90
N SER A 2 -28.54 -48.90 53.86
CA SER A 2 -27.19 -49.39 53.60
C SER A 2 -26.74 -49.49 52.12
N ARG A 3 -25.59 -48.84 51.93
CA ARG A 3 -24.84 -48.50 50.71
C ARG A 3 -24.08 -49.70 50.17
N ASP A 4 -23.76 -49.68 48.87
CA ASP A 4 -22.38 -49.79 48.38
C ASP A 4 -22.23 -49.33 46.90
N PRO A 5 -21.02 -48.91 46.47
CA PRO A 5 -20.82 -47.96 45.39
C PRO A 5 -20.44 -48.59 44.05
N SER A 6 -21.00 -48.07 42.95
CA SER A 6 -20.60 -48.42 41.59
C SER A 6 -19.41 -47.56 41.13
N SER A 7 -18.35 -48.24 40.73
CA SER A 7 -17.13 -47.75 40.09
C SER A 7 -17.39 -46.85 38.88
N GLY A 8 -16.95 -45.59 38.95
CA GLY A 8 -16.83 -44.70 37.80
C GLY A 8 -15.52 -44.93 37.07
N SER A 9 -15.57 -45.53 35.89
CA SER A 9 -14.45 -45.56 34.94
C SER A 9 -14.33 -44.19 34.26
N SER A 10 -13.39 -43.37 34.72
CA SER A 10 -13.01 -42.13 34.06
C SER A 10 -12.20 -42.44 32.80
N THR A 11 -12.87 -42.55 31.65
CA THR A 11 -12.20 -42.40 30.35
C THR A 11 -11.78 -40.94 30.19
N SER A 12 -10.50 -40.68 30.44
CA SER A 12 -9.83 -39.43 30.13
C SER A 12 -9.85 -39.20 28.62
N GLY A 13 -10.80 -38.39 28.15
CA GLY A 13 -10.74 -37.80 26.82
C GLY A 13 -9.51 -36.90 26.75
N SER A 14 -8.49 -37.34 26.01
CA SER A 14 -7.37 -36.50 25.59
C SER A 14 -7.92 -35.27 24.85
N PRO A 15 -7.56 -34.03 25.22
CA PRO A 15 -7.92 -32.89 24.42
C PRO A 15 -7.15 -32.98 23.11
N THR A 16 -7.86 -33.24 22.02
CA THR A 16 -7.35 -33.03 20.67
C THR A 16 -6.93 -31.57 20.56
N THR A 17 -5.63 -31.32 20.60
CA THR A 17 -5.02 -30.04 20.26
C THR A 17 -5.34 -29.76 18.80
N SER A 18 -6.44 -29.05 18.54
CA SER A 18 -6.65 -28.42 17.25
C SER A 18 -5.49 -27.47 17.02
N ASP A 19 -4.69 -27.75 16.00
CA ASP A 19 -3.57 -26.93 15.55
C ASP A 19 -4.12 -25.65 14.91
N SER A 20 -4.70 -24.77 15.75
CA SER A 20 -5.43 -23.60 15.29
C SER A 20 -4.44 -22.58 14.74
N HIS A 21 -4.40 -22.44 13.41
CA HIS A 21 -3.74 -21.34 12.71
C HIS A 21 -4.17 -20.02 13.37
N LEU A 22 -3.21 -19.14 13.70
CA LEU A 22 -3.53 -17.81 14.21
C LEU A 22 -4.32 -17.06 13.12
N PRO A 23 -5.46 -16.44 13.45
CA PRO A 23 -6.29 -15.76 12.45
C PRO A 23 -5.57 -14.52 11.92
N SER A 24 -5.50 -14.39 10.59
CA SER A 24 -4.98 -13.18 9.94
C SER A 24 -5.95 -12.02 10.14
N THR A 25 -5.41 -10.83 10.34
CA THR A 25 -6.22 -9.60 10.43
C THR A 25 -6.83 -9.25 9.07
N ILE A 26 -6.10 -9.55 7.99
CA ILE A 26 -6.56 -9.36 6.62
C ILE A 26 -7.73 -10.30 6.29
N ASP A 27 -7.69 -11.55 6.74
CA ASP A 27 -8.81 -12.48 6.56
C ASP A 27 -10.10 -11.97 7.21
N ASP A 28 -10.01 -11.37 8.40
CA ASP A 28 -11.19 -10.79 9.06
C ASP A 28 -11.74 -9.55 8.36
N ILE A 29 -10.86 -8.67 7.89
CA ILE A 29 -11.23 -7.48 7.10
C ILE A 29 -11.91 -7.92 5.79
N THR A 30 -11.28 -8.83 5.06
CA THR A 30 -11.78 -9.32 3.77
C THR A 30 -13.03 -10.19 3.90
N ARG A 31 -13.28 -10.82 5.05
CA ARG A 31 -14.55 -11.47 5.34
C ARG A 31 -15.71 -10.47 5.42
N VAL A 32 -15.49 -9.27 5.96
CA VAL A 32 -16.50 -8.21 6.05
C VAL A 32 -16.66 -7.48 4.71
N CYS A 33 -15.55 -7.14 4.07
CA CYS A 33 -15.51 -6.48 2.77
C CYS A 33 -14.48 -7.18 1.88
N PRO A 34 -14.86 -8.18 1.08
CA PRO A 34 -13.92 -8.88 0.21
C PRO A 34 -13.43 -8.02 -0.95
N ARG A 35 -14.24 -7.03 -1.36
CA ARG A 35 -14.03 -6.23 -2.57
C ARG A 35 -14.40 -4.77 -2.34
N PHE A 36 -13.47 -3.87 -2.69
CA PHE A 36 -13.71 -2.45 -2.80
C PHE A 36 -14.32 -2.11 -4.17
N ARG A 37 -15.37 -1.30 -4.19
CA ARG A 37 -16.20 -1.03 -5.38
C ARG A 37 -16.25 0.46 -5.69
N VAL A 38 -15.80 0.83 -6.88
CA VAL A 38 -15.83 2.21 -7.39
C VAL A 38 -16.72 2.29 -8.62
N LEU A 39 -17.57 3.31 -8.66
CA LEU A 39 -18.27 3.70 -9.88
C LEU A 39 -17.52 4.87 -10.53
N VAL A 40 -17.12 4.70 -11.79
CA VAL A 40 -16.49 5.76 -12.59
C VAL A 40 -17.51 6.26 -13.60
N ILE A 41 -17.78 7.56 -13.54
CA ILE A 41 -18.73 8.26 -14.41
C ILE A 41 -18.05 9.39 -15.16
N GLY A 42 -18.65 9.83 -16.26
CA GLY A 42 -18.17 10.94 -17.07
C GLY A 42 -18.32 10.66 -18.56
N LYS A 43 -18.14 11.69 -19.38
CA LYS A 43 -18.40 11.62 -20.83
C LYS A 43 -17.47 10.66 -21.57
N THR A 44 -17.85 10.37 -22.80
CA THR A 44 -16.98 9.63 -23.73
C THR A 44 -15.71 10.43 -23.99
N GLY A 45 -14.55 9.76 -24.01
CA GLY A 45 -13.26 10.40 -24.28
C GLY A 45 -12.64 11.20 -23.12
N VAL A 46 -13.31 11.34 -21.97
CA VAL A 46 -12.80 12.08 -20.81
C VAL A 46 -11.56 11.41 -20.19
N GLY A 47 -11.42 10.09 -20.33
CA GLY A 47 -10.26 9.33 -19.84
C GLY A 47 -10.57 8.26 -18.79
N LYS A 48 -11.85 7.90 -18.55
CA LYS A 48 -12.27 6.87 -17.57
C LYS A 48 -11.46 5.57 -17.67
N SER A 49 -11.40 4.99 -18.88
CA SER A 49 -10.69 3.73 -19.13
C SER A 49 -9.20 3.80 -18.81
N SER A 50 -8.53 4.91 -19.19
CA SER A 50 -7.13 5.13 -18.85
C SER A 50 -6.93 5.26 -17.34
N LEU A 51 -7.83 5.99 -16.67
CA LEU A 51 -7.77 6.18 -15.22
C LEU A 51 -7.93 4.86 -14.47
N ILE A 52 -8.90 4.03 -14.87
CA ILE A 52 -9.14 2.69 -14.30
C ILE A 52 -7.91 1.79 -14.46
N ASN A 53 -7.33 1.75 -15.66
CA ASN A 53 -6.18 0.90 -15.94
C ASN A 53 -4.95 1.32 -15.11
N ASN A 54 -4.70 2.62 -14.98
CA ASN A 54 -3.52 3.12 -14.28
C ASN A 54 -3.68 3.11 -12.75
N ALA A 55 -4.89 3.39 -12.22
CA ALA A 55 -5.11 3.40 -10.78
C ALA A 55 -5.11 2.00 -10.14
N PHE A 56 -5.57 0.99 -10.89
CA PHE A 56 -5.85 -0.34 -10.34
C PHE A 56 -5.15 -1.50 -11.06
N GLY A 57 -4.40 -1.22 -12.12
CA GLY A 57 -3.70 -2.24 -12.90
C GLY A 57 -4.65 -3.25 -13.53
N VAL A 58 -5.84 -2.80 -13.95
CA VAL A 58 -6.77 -3.64 -14.69
C VAL A 58 -6.23 -3.77 -16.12
N ALA A 59 -5.89 -5.00 -16.54
CA ALA A 59 -5.33 -5.23 -17.87
C ALA A 59 -6.25 -4.67 -18.96
N ALA A 60 -5.67 -3.98 -19.94
CA ALA A 60 -6.39 -3.35 -21.05
C ALA A 60 -7.40 -4.30 -21.72
N ALA A 61 -7.17 -5.62 -21.72
CA ALA A 61 -8.04 -6.64 -22.31
C ALA A 61 -9.46 -6.75 -21.69
N SER A 62 -9.69 -6.35 -20.43
CA SER A 62 -11.04 -6.31 -19.85
C SER A 62 -11.82 -5.06 -20.26
N VAL A 63 -11.10 -3.98 -20.60
CA VAL A 63 -11.66 -2.69 -21.04
C VAL A 63 -11.74 -2.59 -22.56
N SER A 64 -10.82 -3.21 -23.31
CA SER A 64 -10.65 -3.12 -24.77
C SER A 64 -11.47 -4.13 -25.59
N LYS A 65 -12.04 -5.16 -24.97
CA LYS A 65 -13.04 -6.03 -25.63
C LYS A 65 -14.35 -5.30 -25.94
N ARG A 66 -14.49 -4.04 -25.50
CA ARG A 66 -15.69 -3.23 -25.70
C ARG A 66 -15.43 -2.21 -26.80
N LYS A 67 -16.44 -2.00 -27.66
CA LYS A 67 -16.42 -0.85 -28.55
C LYS A 67 -16.32 0.42 -27.69
N PRO A 68 -15.38 1.34 -27.96
CA PRO A 68 -15.29 2.61 -27.23
C PRO A 68 -16.66 3.28 -27.16
N GLY A 69 -17.13 3.57 -25.95
CA GLY A 69 -18.41 4.25 -25.72
C GLY A 69 -19.62 3.36 -25.43
N VAL A 70 -19.52 2.03 -25.49
CA VAL A 70 -20.61 1.12 -25.09
C VAL A 70 -20.24 0.40 -23.80
N HIS A 71 -20.84 0.80 -22.68
CA HIS A 71 -20.54 0.27 -21.35
C HIS A 71 -21.84 -0.03 -20.59
N ASP A 72 -21.96 -1.25 -20.07
CA ASP A 72 -23.01 -1.62 -19.12
C ASP A 72 -22.47 -1.44 -17.69
N ILE A 73 -23.09 -0.53 -16.95
CA ILE A 73 -22.76 -0.19 -15.57
C ILE A 73 -22.94 -1.39 -14.60
N ASN A 74 -23.83 -2.33 -14.95
CA ASN A 74 -24.08 -3.52 -14.15
C ASN A 74 -22.97 -4.56 -14.26
N PHE A 75 -22.16 -4.47 -15.32
CA PHE A 75 -21.04 -5.38 -15.49
C PHE A 75 -19.87 -5.00 -14.59
N GLU A 76 -19.42 -5.95 -13.79
CA GLU A 76 -18.28 -5.82 -12.89
C GLU A 76 -16.96 -5.94 -13.68
N ILE A 77 -16.20 -4.84 -13.74
CA ILE A 77 -14.83 -4.87 -14.28
C ILE A 77 -13.92 -5.34 -13.15
N GLU A 78 -13.49 -6.59 -13.26
CA GLU A 78 -12.55 -7.24 -12.35
C GLU A 78 -11.16 -7.35 -12.99
N SER A 79 -10.12 -7.31 -12.16
CA SER A 79 -8.76 -7.66 -12.59
C SER A 79 -8.45 -9.08 -12.12
N LYS A 80 -7.92 -9.92 -13.03
CA LYS A 80 -7.48 -11.28 -12.66
C LYS A 80 -6.36 -11.26 -11.62
N ASP A 81 -5.55 -10.20 -11.65
CA ASP A 81 -4.40 -10.02 -10.76
C ASP A 81 -4.76 -9.25 -9.48
N ASN A 82 -6.03 -8.85 -9.30
CA ASN A 82 -6.48 -8.09 -8.14
C ASN A 82 -7.95 -8.39 -7.82
N ALA A 83 -8.15 -9.43 -7.00
CA ALA A 83 -9.48 -9.91 -6.62
C ALA A 83 -10.20 -8.99 -5.61
N HIS A 84 -9.51 -8.00 -5.04
CA HIS A 84 -10.03 -7.11 -4.00
C HIS A 84 -10.70 -5.86 -4.55
N PHE A 85 -10.86 -5.74 -5.86
CA PHE A 85 -11.34 -4.52 -6.49
C PHE A 85 -12.32 -4.78 -7.63
N VAL A 86 -13.36 -3.94 -7.70
CA VAL A 86 -14.33 -3.91 -8.79
C VAL A 86 -14.58 -2.49 -9.24
N VAL A 87 -14.54 -2.28 -10.56
CA VAL A 87 -15.01 -1.05 -11.18
C VAL A 87 -16.34 -1.26 -11.87
N HIS A 88 -17.23 -0.30 -11.67
CA HIS A 88 -18.37 -0.06 -12.53
C HIS A 88 -18.04 1.13 -13.42
N ASP A 89 -18.10 0.95 -14.73
CA ASP A 89 -17.83 2.01 -15.71
C ASP A 89 -19.16 2.40 -16.36
N SER A 90 -19.60 3.65 -16.17
CA SER A 90 -20.82 4.12 -16.79
C SER A 90 -20.60 4.41 -18.27
N GLN A 91 -21.65 4.25 -19.07
CA GLN A 91 -21.69 4.92 -20.35
C GLN A 91 -21.59 6.44 -20.13
N GLY A 92 -20.94 7.14 -21.07
CA GLY A 92 -20.96 8.60 -21.04
C GLY A 92 -22.39 9.10 -21.22
N PHE A 93 -22.79 10.10 -20.45
CA PHE A 93 -24.07 10.77 -20.65
C PHE A 93 -23.81 12.20 -21.13
N GLU A 94 -24.25 12.49 -22.36
CA GLU A 94 -24.16 13.81 -22.99
C GLU A 94 -25.47 14.62 -22.77
N PRO A 95 -25.50 15.94 -23.04
CA PRO A 95 -26.69 16.75 -22.87
C PRO A 95 -27.80 16.25 -23.80
N GLY A 96 -28.93 15.84 -23.22
CA GLY A 96 -30.05 15.23 -23.93
C GLY A 96 -30.17 13.71 -23.74
N GLU A 97 -29.21 13.05 -23.10
CA GLU A 97 -29.26 11.62 -22.79
C GLU A 97 -29.83 11.34 -21.38
N GLU A 98 -31.09 11.76 -21.13
CA GLU A 98 -31.78 11.53 -19.85
C GLU A 98 -31.81 10.06 -19.44
N GLN A 99 -31.85 9.14 -20.41
CA GLN A 99 -31.82 7.69 -20.17
C GLN A 99 -30.54 7.26 -19.45
N ASN A 100 -29.37 7.74 -19.90
CA ASN A 100 -28.09 7.36 -19.30
C ASN A 100 -27.95 7.93 -17.88
N PHE A 101 -28.42 9.16 -17.66
CA PHE A 101 -28.50 9.73 -16.31
C PHE A 101 -29.37 8.89 -15.38
N ASN A 102 -30.58 8.49 -15.83
CA ASN A 102 -31.49 7.65 -15.04
C ASN A 102 -30.93 6.25 -14.75
N ILE A 103 -30.15 5.68 -15.66
CA ILE A 103 -29.45 4.41 -15.44
C ILE A 103 -28.44 4.56 -14.30
N VAL A 104 -27.63 5.61 -14.31
CA VAL A 104 -26.62 5.88 -13.27
C VAL A 104 -27.29 6.10 -11.91
N THR A 105 -28.33 6.93 -11.84
CA THR A 105 -29.02 7.21 -10.57
C THR A 105 -29.71 5.97 -10.01
N SER A 106 -30.37 5.17 -10.86
CA SER A 106 -31.00 3.90 -10.46
C SER A 106 -29.98 2.90 -9.94
N PHE A 107 -28.84 2.78 -10.62
CA PHE A 107 -27.74 1.88 -10.21
C PHE A 107 -27.17 2.28 -8.84
N ILE A 108 -26.94 3.58 -8.60
CA ILE A 108 -26.43 4.05 -7.31
C ILE A 108 -27.44 3.74 -6.19
N GLU A 109 -28.72 4.01 -6.41
CA GLU A 109 -29.76 3.72 -5.41
C GLU A 109 -29.94 2.22 -5.14
N GLU A 110 -29.84 1.37 -6.17
CA GLU A 110 -29.86 -0.08 -6.00
C GLU A 110 -28.68 -0.57 -5.14
N ARG A 111 -27.47 -0.11 -5.45
CA ARG A 111 -26.25 -0.47 -4.71
C ARG A 111 -26.29 0.06 -3.28
N ARG A 112 -26.79 1.27 -3.07
CA ARG A 112 -26.97 1.88 -1.75
C ARG A 112 -27.93 1.07 -0.86
N ARG A 113 -28.98 0.49 -1.45
CA ARG A 113 -29.97 -0.35 -0.75
C ARG A 113 -29.49 -1.76 -0.41
N LYS A 114 -28.35 -2.21 -0.92
CA LYS A 114 -27.81 -3.54 -0.57
C LYS A 114 -27.52 -3.61 0.94
N PRO A 115 -27.83 -4.72 1.62
CA PRO A 115 -27.64 -4.82 3.07
C PRO A 115 -26.16 -4.94 3.45
N GLU A 116 -25.41 -5.73 2.69
CA GLU A 116 -24.01 -6.07 2.97
C GLU A 116 -23.04 -5.06 2.35
N LEU A 117 -21.98 -4.72 3.08
CA LEU A 117 -20.96 -3.75 2.64
C LEU A 117 -20.33 -4.16 1.30
N LYS A 118 -20.06 -5.45 1.11
CA LYS A 118 -19.45 -6.02 -0.10
C LYS A 118 -20.21 -5.72 -1.39
N ASP A 119 -21.51 -5.44 -1.30
CA ASP A 119 -22.39 -5.22 -2.46
C ASP A 119 -22.72 -3.74 -2.68
N LYS A 120 -22.39 -2.87 -1.71
CA LYS A 120 -22.56 -1.42 -1.79
C LYS A 120 -21.48 -0.78 -2.67
N LEU A 121 -21.79 0.40 -3.19
CA LEU A 121 -20.76 1.29 -3.74
C LEU A 121 -19.99 1.94 -2.60
N HIS A 122 -18.67 1.99 -2.74
CA HIS A 122 -17.80 2.57 -1.71
C HIS A 122 -17.31 3.97 -2.09
N ALA A 123 -17.13 4.26 -3.38
CA ALA A 123 -16.81 5.60 -3.87
C ALA A 123 -17.32 5.81 -5.29
N ILE A 124 -17.48 7.08 -5.67
CA ILE A 124 -17.84 7.49 -7.03
C ILE A 124 -16.79 8.48 -7.55
N TRP A 125 -16.29 8.25 -8.76
CA TRP A 125 -15.38 9.15 -9.46
C TRP A 125 -16.12 9.83 -10.61
N LEU A 126 -16.41 11.13 -10.47
CA LEU A 126 -16.94 11.96 -11.55
C LEU A 126 -15.80 12.52 -12.38
N CYS A 127 -15.49 11.89 -13.51
CA CYS A 127 -14.43 12.32 -14.41
C CYS A 127 -14.91 13.48 -15.29
N VAL A 128 -14.18 14.59 -15.25
CA VAL A 128 -14.42 15.80 -16.02
C VAL A 128 -13.13 16.20 -16.74
N GLU A 129 -13.18 16.55 -18.02
CA GLU A 129 -11.99 16.97 -18.77
C GLU A 129 -11.69 18.43 -18.51
N ILE A 130 -10.42 18.75 -18.22
CA ILE A 130 -9.99 20.13 -18.05
C ILE A 130 -10.07 20.85 -19.41
N PRO A 131 -10.83 21.96 -19.52
CA PRO A 131 -11.02 22.63 -20.80
C PRO A 131 -9.74 23.35 -21.24
N CYS A 132 -9.18 22.95 -22.39
CA CYS A 132 -8.01 23.61 -23.00
C CYS A 132 -8.38 24.57 -24.15
N SER A 133 -9.61 24.48 -24.69
CA SER A 133 -10.04 25.22 -25.88
C SER A 133 -11.16 26.24 -25.63
N GLY A 134 -11.33 26.70 -24.37
CA GLY A 134 -12.30 27.75 -24.03
C GLY A 134 -13.76 27.29 -23.91
N GLY A 135 -14.00 26.00 -23.68
CA GLY A 135 -15.34 25.45 -23.39
C GLY A 135 -15.71 25.52 -21.90
N ARG A 136 -16.98 25.24 -21.59
CA ARG A 136 -17.43 25.02 -20.21
C ARG A 136 -16.82 23.74 -19.67
N VAL A 137 -16.44 23.74 -18.39
CA VAL A 137 -15.89 22.57 -17.69
C VAL A 137 -16.99 21.56 -17.32
N PHE A 138 -18.16 22.05 -16.89
CA PHE A 138 -19.33 21.23 -16.57
C PHE A 138 -20.40 21.39 -17.64
N GLU A 139 -21.09 20.29 -17.93
CA GLU A 139 -22.37 20.30 -18.62
C GLU A 139 -23.52 20.09 -17.64
N ILE A 140 -24.75 20.29 -18.13
CA ILE A 140 -25.98 20.17 -17.33
C ILE A 140 -26.06 18.81 -16.62
N GLY A 141 -25.65 17.72 -17.28
CA GLY A 141 -25.62 16.40 -16.65
C GLY A 141 -24.65 16.30 -15.48
N ASP A 142 -23.47 16.92 -15.60
CA ASP A 142 -22.47 16.95 -14.53
C ASP A 142 -22.99 17.78 -13.34
N GLU A 143 -23.59 18.94 -13.62
CA GLU A 143 -24.19 19.83 -12.61
C GLU A 143 -25.35 19.15 -11.86
N ASN A 144 -26.22 18.45 -12.58
CA ASN A 144 -27.31 17.67 -12.01
C ASN A 144 -26.78 16.53 -11.11
N PHE A 145 -25.74 15.84 -11.56
CA PHE A 145 -25.12 14.76 -10.78
C PHE A 145 -24.47 15.28 -9.50
N ILE A 146 -23.68 16.36 -9.58
CA ILE A 146 -23.02 16.99 -8.42
C ILE A 146 -24.05 17.40 -7.36
N ASN A 147 -25.23 17.83 -7.80
CA ASN A 147 -26.30 18.28 -6.92
C ASN A 147 -27.18 17.16 -6.35
N LEU A 148 -26.98 15.91 -6.79
CA LEU A 148 -27.76 14.75 -6.36
C LEU A 148 -27.41 14.33 -4.93
N HIS A 149 -28.41 13.90 -4.17
CA HIS A 149 -28.19 13.40 -2.82
C HIS A 149 -27.82 11.90 -2.83
N LEU A 150 -26.53 11.61 -2.74
CA LEU A 150 -25.98 10.26 -2.87
C LEU A 150 -25.76 9.54 -1.52
N GLY A 151 -26.33 10.10 -0.44
CA GLY A 151 -26.17 9.58 0.91
C GLY A 151 -24.72 9.68 1.40
N HIS A 152 -24.19 8.57 1.92
CA HIS A 152 -22.84 8.51 2.51
C HIS A 152 -21.73 8.11 1.53
N VAL A 153 -22.07 7.81 0.26
CA VAL A 153 -21.06 7.41 -0.72
C VAL A 153 -20.30 8.66 -1.17
N PRO A 154 -18.98 8.76 -0.92
CA PRO A 154 -18.21 9.93 -1.30
C PRO A 154 -18.10 10.04 -2.82
N VAL A 155 -18.25 11.27 -3.33
CA VAL A 155 -17.98 11.63 -4.71
C VAL A 155 -16.66 12.40 -4.78
N VAL A 156 -15.76 11.94 -5.63
CA VAL A 156 -14.54 12.65 -6.00
C VAL A 156 -14.69 13.15 -7.44
N VAL A 157 -14.66 14.46 -7.64
CA VAL A 157 -14.60 15.09 -8.96
C VAL A 157 -13.17 15.00 -9.48
N VAL A 158 -12.95 14.19 -10.50
CA VAL A 158 -11.64 13.92 -11.08
C VAL A 158 -11.47 14.74 -12.36
N PHE A 159 -10.70 15.82 -12.26
CA PHE A 159 -10.36 16.67 -13.39
C PHE A 159 -9.21 16.07 -14.19
N THR A 160 -9.56 15.34 -15.24
CA THR A 160 -8.67 14.58 -16.10
C THR A 160 -7.88 15.44 -17.09
N LYS A 161 -6.81 14.86 -17.65
CA LYS A 161 -5.94 15.43 -18.69
C LYS A 161 -5.19 16.69 -18.24
N PHE A 162 -4.77 16.72 -16.98
CA PHE A 162 -3.98 17.83 -16.43
C PHE A 162 -2.67 18.08 -17.17
N ASP A 163 -2.05 17.02 -17.70
CA ASP A 163 -0.87 17.08 -18.57
C ASP A 163 -1.11 17.92 -19.84
N LYS A 164 -2.32 17.89 -20.41
CA LYS A 164 -2.68 18.73 -21.57
C LYS A 164 -2.76 20.19 -21.19
N LEU A 165 -3.28 20.52 -20.00
CA LEU A 165 -3.28 21.89 -19.51
C LEU A 165 -1.86 22.41 -19.33
N VAL A 166 -0.97 21.61 -18.73
CA VAL A 166 0.46 21.95 -18.60
C VAL A 166 1.11 22.15 -19.97
N THR A 167 0.85 21.24 -20.91
CA THR A 167 1.38 21.34 -22.28
C THR A 167 0.90 22.61 -22.99
N MET A 168 -0.38 22.93 -22.88
CA MET A 168 -0.94 24.16 -23.41
C MET A 168 -0.30 25.41 -22.79
N LYS A 169 -0.08 25.42 -21.48
CA LYS A 169 0.60 26.53 -20.80
C LYS A 169 2.05 26.66 -21.26
N ARG A 170 2.76 25.54 -21.37
CA ARG A 170 4.13 25.51 -21.91
C ARG A 170 4.21 26.13 -23.30
N MET A 171 3.30 25.77 -24.22
CA MET A 171 3.27 26.33 -25.58
C MET A 171 2.92 27.82 -25.63
N ARG A 172 2.29 28.37 -24.59
CA ARG A 172 1.90 29.78 -24.49
C ARG A 172 2.88 30.64 -23.68
N LEU A 173 3.94 30.05 -23.13
CA LEU A 173 4.96 30.82 -22.42
C LEU A 173 5.73 31.71 -23.42
N PRO A 174 5.85 33.02 -23.16
CA PRO A 174 6.60 33.90 -24.04
C PRO A 174 8.10 33.60 -23.93
N LEU A 175 8.85 33.78 -25.03
CA LEU A 175 10.30 33.58 -25.06
C LEU A 175 11.04 34.38 -23.97
N THR A 176 10.52 35.54 -23.59
CA THR A 176 11.07 36.37 -22.51
C THR A 176 11.03 35.71 -21.13
N ARG A 177 10.09 34.79 -20.87
CA ARG A 177 9.99 34.02 -19.62
C ARG A 177 10.75 32.69 -19.67
N THR A 178 11.18 32.24 -20.86
CA THR A 178 11.87 30.96 -21.05
C THR A 178 13.32 31.12 -21.48
N ALA A 179 13.77 32.33 -21.83
CA ALA A 179 15.14 32.59 -22.26
C ALA A 179 16.13 32.24 -21.14
N GLY A 180 17.09 31.38 -21.45
CA GLY A 180 18.12 30.93 -20.50
C GLY A 180 17.69 29.84 -19.53
N LEU A 181 16.43 29.38 -19.58
CA LEU A 181 15.96 28.26 -18.76
C LEU A 181 16.20 26.92 -19.44
N SER A 182 16.48 25.90 -18.64
CA SER A 182 16.49 24.49 -19.06
C SER A 182 15.06 24.00 -19.37
N SER A 183 14.96 22.86 -20.06
CA SER A 183 13.66 22.23 -20.36
C SER A 183 12.86 21.92 -19.09
N ASP A 184 13.54 21.52 -18.01
CA ASP A 184 12.89 21.18 -16.75
C ASP A 184 12.37 22.42 -16.02
N GLU A 185 13.13 23.51 -16.01
CA GLU A 185 12.68 24.79 -15.45
C GLU A 185 11.48 25.35 -16.21
N VAL A 186 11.49 25.24 -17.55
CA VAL A 186 10.33 25.64 -18.37
C VAL A 186 9.11 24.77 -18.06
N LEU A 187 9.29 23.46 -17.84
CA LEU A 187 8.21 22.57 -17.46
C LEU A 187 7.64 22.91 -16.07
N GLN A 188 8.50 23.21 -15.09
CA GLN A 188 8.06 23.63 -13.76
C GLN A 188 7.30 24.96 -13.80
N LEU A 189 7.77 25.92 -14.60
CA LEU A 189 7.07 27.18 -14.82
C LEU A 189 5.68 26.94 -15.43
N ALA A 190 5.60 26.08 -16.45
CA ALA A 190 4.33 25.71 -17.09
C ALA A 190 3.37 24.99 -16.13
N ARG A 191 3.89 24.13 -15.24
CA ARG A 191 3.11 23.48 -14.17
C ARG A 191 2.53 24.51 -13.20
N GLY A 192 3.33 25.49 -12.77
CA GLY A 192 2.86 26.60 -11.94
C GLY A 192 1.73 27.41 -12.60
N ASP A 193 1.91 27.79 -13.87
CA ASP A 193 0.88 28.51 -14.64
C ASP A 193 -0.38 27.64 -14.90
N ALA A 194 -0.23 26.32 -14.99
CA ALA A 194 -1.35 25.38 -15.12
C ALA A 194 -2.14 25.24 -13.82
N LEU A 195 -1.47 25.17 -12.66
CA LEU A 195 -2.13 25.14 -11.36
C LEU A 195 -2.98 26.39 -11.11
N GLN A 196 -2.45 27.57 -11.45
CA GLN A 196 -3.23 28.82 -11.35
C GLN A 196 -4.43 28.83 -12.29
N ALA A 197 -4.27 28.31 -13.51
CA ALA A 197 -5.37 28.23 -14.46
C ALA A 197 -6.42 27.19 -14.06
N PHE A 198 -6.01 26.09 -13.42
CA PHE A 198 -6.90 25.06 -12.93
C PHE A 198 -7.90 25.60 -11.91
N GLU A 199 -7.46 26.46 -10.98
CA GLU A 199 -8.37 27.11 -10.01
C GLU A 199 -9.49 27.87 -10.72
N LYS A 200 -9.14 28.72 -11.70
CA LYS A 200 -10.10 29.55 -12.44
C LYS A 200 -10.99 28.74 -13.38
N LEU A 201 -10.42 27.75 -14.06
CA LEU A 201 -11.10 26.98 -15.10
C LEU A 201 -12.00 25.88 -14.53
N CYS A 202 -11.69 25.36 -13.35
CA CYS A 202 -12.32 24.15 -12.80
C CYS A 202 -12.95 24.42 -11.42
N ILE A 203 -12.18 24.99 -10.49
CA ILE A 203 -12.60 25.10 -9.08
C ILE A 203 -13.60 26.23 -8.87
N GLU A 204 -13.39 27.39 -9.47
CA GLU A 204 -14.36 28.49 -9.46
C GLU A 204 -15.73 28.06 -10.03
N PRO A 205 -15.81 27.43 -11.22
CA PRO A 205 -17.07 26.87 -11.70
C PRO A 205 -17.68 25.83 -10.77
N LEU A 206 -16.87 24.94 -10.16
CA LEU A 206 -17.37 23.94 -9.22
C LEU A 206 -18.01 24.59 -7.99
N LYS A 207 -17.39 25.66 -7.46
CA LYS A 207 -17.97 26.49 -6.37
C LYS A 207 -19.31 27.07 -6.77
N THR A 208 -19.46 27.53 -8.02
CA THR A 208 -20.73 28.03 -8.54
C THR A 208 -21.80 26.93 -8.65
N VAL A 209 -21.43 25.73 -9.11
CA VAL A 209 -22.37 24.60 -9.26
C VAL A 209 -22.91 24.10 -7.91
N VAL A 210 -22.08 24.15 -6.86
CA VAL A 210 -22.40 23.63 -5.53
C VAL A 210 -23.13 24.67 -4.64
N ALA A 211 -23.04 25.96 -4.99
CA ALA A 211 -23.69 27.14 -4.38
C ALA A 211 -24.44 26.90 -3.04
N GLY A 212 -23.68 26.84 -1.93
CA GLY A 212 -24.22 26.75 -0.57
C GLY A 212 -24.29 25.34 0.03
N LYS A 213 -23.86 24.31 -0.70
CA LYS A 213 -23.66 22.94 -0.19
C LYS A 213 -22.19 22.66 0.16
N GLU A 214 -21.95 21.55 0.84
CA GLU A 214 -20.59 21.06 1.09
C GLU A 214 -19.90 20.74 -0.25
N MET A 215 -18.67 21.23 -0.40
CA MET A 215 -17.86 21.01 -1.60
C MET A 215 -17.49 19.53 -1.71
N PRO A 216 -17.78 18.85 -2.82
CA PRO A 216 -17.28 17.49 -3.03
C PRO A 216 -15.76 17.49 -3.06
N ALA A 217 -15.17 16.33 -2.76
CA ALA A 217 -13.76 16.14 -3.00
C ALA A 217 -13.44 16.35 -4.48
N TYR A 218 -12.29 16.92 -4.78
CA TYR A 218 -11.83 17.07 -6.15
C TYR A 218 -10.32 16.87 -6.25
N ILE A 219 -9.88 16.33 -7.38
CA ILE A 219 -8.47 16.08 -7.69
C ILE A 219 -8.23 16.34 -9.17
N ARG A 220 -7.05 16.88 -9.51
CA ARG A 220 -6.52 16.92 -10.88
C ARG A 220 -5.83 15.59 -11.14
N ALA A 221 -6.07 14.98 -12.30
CA ALA A 221 -5.51 13.68 -12.64
C ALA A 221 -4.92 13.66 -14.05
N SER A 222 -3.83 12.94 -14.21
CA SER A 222 -3.24 12.59 -15.49
C SER A 222 -2.68 11.18 -15.42
N THR A 223 -2.85 10.43 -16.50
CA THR A 223 -2.26 9.09 -16.66
C THR A 223 -1.00 9.13 -17.52
N SER A 224 -0.54 10.32 -17.89
CA SER A 224 0.68 10.51 -18.67
C SER A 224 1.92 10.37 -17.77
N GLN A 225 3.02 9.88 -18.34
CA GLN A 225 4.29 9.73 -17.64
C GLN A 225 4.72 11.05 -16.97
N GLY A 226 5.21 10.97 -15.74
CA GLY A 226 5.64 12.12 -14.94
C GLY A 226 4.52 12.83 -14.17
N TYR A 227 3.33 12.22 -14.11
CA TYR A 227 2.17 12.69 -13.33
C TYR A 227 1.62 11.60 -12.38
N GLU A 228 2.42 10.60 -12.05
CA GLU A 228 2.04 9.46 -11.23
C GLU A 228 1.55 9.90 -9.83
N GLU A 229 2.11 10.99 -9.30
CA GLU A 229 1.67 11.67 -8.07
C GLU A 229 0.17 12.01 -8.11
N THR A 230 -0.36 12.47 -9.25
CA THR A 230 -1.79 12.86 -9.35
C THR A 230 -2.74 11.67 -9.20
N LEU A 231 -2.28 10.46 -9.57
CA LEU A 231 -3.05 9.24 -9.34
C LEU A 231 -2.92 8.76 -7.89
N ALA A 232 -1.77 8.98 -7.25
CA ALA A 232 -1.61 8.73 -5.83
C ALA A 232 -2.53 9.65 -5.01
N GLU A 233 -2.54 10.96 -5.29
CA GLU A 233 -3.45 11.94 -4.66
C GLU A 233 -4.93 11.53 -4.79
N LEU A 234 -5.36 11.07 -5.97
CA LEU A 234 -6.73 10.58 -6.20
C LEU A 234 -7.07 9.40 -5.30
N VAL A 235 -6.16 8.43 -5.23
CA VAL A 235 -6.29 7.22 -4.42
C VAL A 235 -6.36 7.58 -2.94
N ASP A 236 -5.41 8.37 -2.44
CA ASP A 236 -5.34 8.78 -1.05
C ASP A 236 -6.60 9.53 -0.62
N ARG A 237 -7.07 10.46 -1.47
CA ARG A 237 -8.31 11.20 -1.23
C ARG A 237 -9.52 10.26 -1.19
N THR A 238 -9.64 9.36 -2.16
CA THR A 238 -10.75 8.40 -2.23
C THR A 238 -10.83 7.56 -0.97
N TYR A 239 -9.72 6.98 -0.52
CA TYR A 239 -9.73 6.08 0.65
C TYR A 239 -9.89 6.81 1.98
N THR A 240 -9.41 8.05 2.07
CA THR A 240 -9.66 8.92 3.22
C THR A 240 -11.15 9.20 3.36
N ASP A 241 -11.82 9.56 2.27
CA ASP A 241 -13.25 9.84 2.31
C ASP A 241 -14.08 8.57 2.57
N VAL A 242 -13.72 7.43 1.97
CA VAL A 242 -14.37 6.13 2.26
C VAL A 242 -14.28 5.79 3.75
N ARG A 243 -13.12 5.99 4.36
CA ARG A 243 -12.92 5.70 5.79
C ARG A 243 -13.82 6.55 6.66
N LYS A 244 -13.96 7.83 6.30
CA LYS A 244 -14.74 8.81 7.05
C LYS A 244 -16.24 8.59 6.91
N TYR A 245 -16.71 8.28 5.71
CA TYR A 245 -18.14 8.30 5.39
C TYR A 245 -18.77 6.91 5.20
N VAL A 246 -17.99 5.87 4.87
CA VAL A 246 -18.51 4.53 4.54
C VAL A 246 -18.15 3.50 5.61
N ALA A 247 -16.90 3.05 5.65
CA ALA A 247 -16.39 2.05 6.59
C ALA A 247 -14.86 1.97 6.53
N GLU A 248 -14.23 1.68 7.67
CA GLU A 248 -12.78 1.48 7.73
C GLU A 248 -12.36 0.23 6.95
N GLU A 249 -13.10 -0.88 7.06
CA GLU A 249 -12.83 -2.14 6.33
C GLU A 249 -12.79 -1.92 4.82
N ALA A 250 -13.75 -1.14 4.29
CA ALA A 250 -13.78 -0.80 2.87
C ALA A 250 -12.58 0.05 2.46
N SER A 251 -12.20 1.04 3.28
CA SER A 251 -11.01 1.86 3.04
C SER A 251 -9.74 1.02 3.03
N LEU A 252 -9.59 0.08 3.97
CA LEU A 252 -8.44 -0.82 4.03
C LEU A 252 -8.37 -1.75 2.83
N VAL A 253 -9.48 -2.38 2.43
CA VAL A 253 -9.52 -3.27 1.25
C VAL A 253 -9.19 -2.48 -0.02
N GLY A 254 -9.69 -1.26 -0.13
CA GLY A 254 -9.34 -0.34 -1.21
C GLY A 254 -7.85 0.01 -1.24
N ALA A 255 -7.27 0.32 -0.08
CA ALA A 255 -5.84 0.55 0.08
C ALA A 255 -4.99 -0.67 -0.31
N ILE A 256 -5.46 -1.89 -0.01
CA ILE A 256 -4.83 -3.15 -0.40
C ILE A 256 -4.95 -3.37 -1.92
N ALA A 257 -6.02 -2.91 -2.54
CA ALA A 257 -6.26 -3.18 -3.95
C ALA A 257 -5.57 -2.19 -4.91
N GLN A 258 -5.37 -0.93 -4.54
CA GLN A 258 -4.69 0.05 -5.41
C GLN A 258 -3.19 -0.25 -5.63
N ARG A 259 -2.62 0.28 -6.71
CA ARG A 259 -1.20 0.07 -7.12
C ARG A 259 -0.41 1.38 -7.37
N THR A 260 -0.92 2.53 -6.93
CA THR A 260 -0.36 3.84 -7.26
C THR A 260 0.28 4.59 -6.09
N SER A 261 -0.20 4.39 -4.86
CA SER A 261 0.25 5.13 -3.68
C SER A 261 0.94 4.20 -2.68
N SER A 262 2.23 4.44 -2.44
CA SER A 262 2.95 3.70 -1.40
C SER A 262 2.56 4.17 0.01
N GLU A 263 2.17 5.45 0.14
CA GLU A 263 1.74 6.04 1.41
C GLU A 263 0.45 5.38 1.93
N THR A 264 -0.54 5.17 1.06
CA THR A 264 -1.76 4.45 1.42
C THR A 264 -1.48 2.99 1.83
N LYS A 265 -0.45 2.34 1.26
CA LYS A 265 -0.02 0.98 1.68
C LYS A 265 0.61 0.98 3.07
N ILE A 266 1.43 1.98 3.37
CA ILE A 266 2.04 2.16 4.69
C ILE A 266 0.95 2.39 5.74
N TYR A 267 0.02 3.30 5.47
CA TYR A 267 -1.13 3.54 6.34
C TYR A 267 -1.92 2.24 6.60
N ALA A 268 -2.22 1.47 5.55
CA ALA A 268 -2.95 0.22 5.69
C ALA A 268 -2.16 -0.82 6.50
N SER A 269 -0.84 -0.92 6.30
CA SER A 269 0.03 -1.81 7.08
C SER A 269 0.00 -1.46 8.56
N ILE A 270 0.02 -0.16 8.88
CA ILE A 270 -0.11 0.37 10.24
C ILE A 270 -1.48 0.04 10.84
N ALA A 271 -2.56 0.31 10.11
CA ALA A 271 -3.93 0.09 10.57
C ALA A 271 -4.22 -1.40 10.81
N VAL A 272 -3.78 -2.28 9.90
CA VAL A 272 -3.89 -3.73 10.03
C VAL A 272 -3.09 -4.21 11.24
N GLY A 273 -1.85 -3.76 11.40
CA GLY A 273 -1.02 -4.11 12.56
C GLY A 273 -1.64 -3.69 13.90
N LYS A 274 -2.22 -2.48 13.95
CA LYS A 274 -2.91 -1.92 15.12
C LYS A 274 -4.14 -2.72 15.56
N ARG A 275 -4.86 -3.40 14.65
CA ARG A 275 -6.12 -4.08 15.00
C ARG A 275 -5.96 -5.35 15.85
N ARG A 276 -4.76 -5.92 15.93
CA ARG A 276 -4.57 -7.20 16.62
C ARG A 276 -3.21 -7.33 17.30
N TYR A 277 -2.16 -7.52 16.52
CA TYR A 277 -0.90 -8.04 17.07
C TYR A 277 0.03 -6.95 17.60
N TRP A 278 -0.05 -5.69 17.11
CA TRP A 278 0.73 -4.59 17.70
C TRP A 278 0.26 -4.21 19.11
N GLU A 279 -1.02 -4.36 19.41
CA GLU A 279 -1.57 -4.10 20.75
C GLU A 279 -1.03 -5.07 21.81
N GLY A 280 -0.67 -6.28 21.39
CA GLY A 280 -0.07 -7.31 22.22
C GLY A 280 1.43 -7.13 22.45
N LEU A 281 2.14 -6.31 21.66
CA LEU A 281 3.59 -6.12 21.78
C LEU A 281 4.00 -5.48 23.11
N GLY A 282 3.17 -4.57 23.64
CA GLY A 282 3.37 -3.95 24.96
C GLY A 282 3.02 -4.87 26.14
N HIS A 283 2.37 -6.01 25.89
CA HIS A 283 1.98 -7.02 26.89
C HIS A 283 2.65 -8.35 26.55
N SER A 284 3.97 -8.44 26.53
CA SER A 284 4.69 -9.73 26.35
C SER A 284 4.29 -10.84 27.37
N ALA A 285 3.39 -10.54 28.31
CA ALA A 285 2.63 -11.45 29.16
C ALA A 285 1.37 -12.12 28.54
N ASN A 286 0.90 -11.74 27.35
CA ASN A 286 -0.37 -12.22 26.77
C ASN A 286 -0.24 -12.88 25.38
N PHE A 287 0.79 -13.69 25.16
CA PHE A 287 0.67 -14.82 24.22
C PHE A 287 0.63 -16.14 25.02
N PRO A 288 -0.40 -16.42 25.85
CA PRO A 288 -0.45 -17.67 26.58
C PRO A 288 -0.56 -18.79 25.55
N ASN A 289 0.39 -19.73 25.55
CA ASN A 289 0.40 -20.95 24.74
C ASN A 289 0.56 -20.78 23.21
N ARG A 290 1.22 -19.73 22.71
CA ARG A 290 1.50 -19.58 21.26
C ARG A 290 2.99 -19.36 20.97
N PRO A 291 3.63 -20.15 20.09
CA PRO A 291 5.05 -19.98 19.77
C PRO A 291 5.31 -18.69 18.99
N LEU A 292 6.35 -17.93 19.37
CA LEU A 292 6.75 -16.64 18.78
C LEU A 292 6.83 -16.67 17.24
N LYS A 293 7.31 -17.79 16.68
CA LYS A 293 7.32 -18.04 15.24
C LYS A 293 5.95 -17.92 14.59
N LYS A 294 4.91 -18.51 15.20
CA LYS A 294 3.54 -18.42 14.66
C LYS A 294 3.04 -16.96 14.68
N CYS A 295 3.47 -16.14 15.66
CA CYS A 295 3.13 -14.72 15.69
C CYS A 295 3.85 -13.94 14.59
N LEU A 296 5.16 -14.16 14.42
CA LEU A 296 5.94 -13.55 13.34
C LEU A 296 5.45 -13.95 11.96
N ASP A 297 5.08 -15.21 11.77
CA ASP A 297 4.51 -15.70 10.52
C ASP A 297 3.22 -14.93 10.17
N VAL A 298 2.38 -14.61 11.17
CA VAL A 298 1.17 -13.79 10.95
C VAL A 298 1.53 -12.35 10.65
N ILE A 299 2.44 -11.75 11.41
CA ILE A 299 2.92 -10.36 11.19
C ILE A 299 3.43 -10.21 9.76
N HIS A 300 4.31 -11.13 9.36
CA HIS A 300 4.91 -11.16 8.04
C HIS A 300 3.84 -11.28 6.97
N ARG A 301 2.97 -12.29 7.06
CA ARG A 301 1.89 -12.50 6.08
C ARG A 301 0.95 -11.31 5.98
N ASP A 302 0.53 -10.73 7.11
CA ASP A 302 -0.41 -9.60 7.13
C ASP A 302 0.23 -8.36 6.50
N VAL A 303 1.50 -8.05 6.80
CA VAL A 303 2.21 -6.94 6.15
C VAL A 303 2.32 -7.21 4.64
N ILE A 304 2.82 -8.37 4.22
CA ILE A 304 2.96 -8.72 2.78
C ILE A 304 1.63 -8.62 2.04
N ALA A 305 0.54 -9.13 2.63
CA ALA A 305 -0.78 -9.12 2.03
C ALA A 305 -1.30 -7.70 1.77
N VAL A 306 -0.94 -6.71 2.59
CA VAL A 306 -1.36 -5.31 2.37
C VAL A 306 -0.81 -4.74 1.06
N TRP A 307 0.41 -5.11 0.72
CA TRP A 307 1.07 -4.61 -0.48
C TRP A 307 0.52 -5.23 -1.77
N ASN A 308 -0.05 -6.44 -1.67
CA ASN A 308 -0.77 -7.11 -2.76
C ASN A 308 0.05 -7.19 -4.07
N PHE A 309 1.33 -7.53 -3.93
CA PHE A 309 2.23 -7.77 -5.06
C PHE A 309 1.78 -9.00 -5.86
N GLN A 310 2.02 -8.98 -7.17
CA GLN A 310 1.86 -10.18 -7.99
C GLN A 310 3.02 -11.14 -7.71
N ASP A 311 2.79 -12.12 -6.85
CA ASP A 311 3.79 -13.10 -6.42
C ASP A 311 3.23 -14.54 -6.51
N PRO A 312 3.10 -15.09 -7.73
CA PRO A 312 2.47 -16.40 -7.96
C PRO A 312 3.24 -17.54 -7.28
N ASN A 313 4.55 -17.37 -7.11
CA ASN A 313 5.45 -18.36 -6.51
C ASN A 313 5.57 -18.19 -4.99
N LYS A 314 4.93 -17.17 -4.40
CA LYS A 314 4.96 -16.85 -2.96
C LYS A 314 6.37 -16.64 -2.43
N HIS A 315 7.25 -16.02 -3.23
CA HIS A 315 8.61 -15.67 -2.83
C HIS A 315 8.63 -14.77 -1.58
N LEU A 316 7.70 -13.82 -1.49
CA LEU A 316 7.55 -12.90 -0.36
C LEU A 316 7.01 -13.57 0.90
N ASN A 317 6.46 -14.78 0.83
CA ASN A 317 6.06 -15.55 2.01
C ASN A 317 6.94 -16.79 2.20
N SER A 318 8.06 -16.88 1.47
CA SER A 318 8.96 -18.01 1.52
C SER A 318 9.82 -17.98 2.78
N ILE A 319 10.25 -19.17 3.22
CA ILE A 319 11.22 -19.31 4.32
C ILE A 319 12.51 -18.55 3.98
N LYS A 320 12.91 -18.50 2.71
CA LYS A 320 14.12 -17.78 2.26
C LYS A 320 14.04 -16.29 2.48
N PHE A 321 12.90 -15.67 2.20
CA PHE A 321 12.73 -14.25 2.49
C PHE A 321 12.64 -13.97 4.00
N GLN A 322 12.01 -14.87 4.76
CA GLN A 322 12.02 -14.77 6.23
C GLN A 322 13.44 -14.89 6.81
N GLU A 323 14.30 -15.76 6.25
CA GLU A 323 15.71 -15.88 6.62
C GLU A 323 16.47 -14.57 6.37
N LEU A 324 16.24 -13.91 5.23
CA LEU A 324 16.82 -12.58 4.95
C LEU A 324 16.35 -11.52 5.93
N MET A 325 15.05 -11.48 6.23
CA MET A 325 14.51 -10.55 7.23
C MET A 325 15.10 -10.78 8.62
N SER A 326 15.40 -12.04 8.96
CA SER A 326 16.04 -12.39 10.23
C SER A 326 17.44 -11.80 10.32
N GLN A 327 18.24 -11.96 9.26
CA GLN A 327 19.60 -11.39 9.20
C GLN A 327 19.64 -9.88 9.36
N ILE A 328 18.59 -9.17 8.91
CA ILE A 328 18.49 -7.72 9.07
C ILE A 328 18.37 -7.34 10.54
N VAL A 329 17.57 -8.08 11.31
CA VAL A 329 17.26 -7.79 12.72
C VAL A 329 18.22 -8.44 13.72
N ASP A 330 19.14 -9.31 13.28
CA ASP A 330 20.05 -10.07 14.14
C ASP A 330 20.89 -9.16 15.06
N ASP A 331 21.31 -7.98 14.61
CA ASP A 331 22.09 -7.04 15.42
C ASP A 331 21.31 -6.44 16.61
N LEU A 332 19.97 -6.48 16.58
CA LEU A 332 19.12 -6.08 17.70
C LEU A 332 19.08 -7.15 18.81
N ALA A 333 19.45 -8.40 18.50
CA ALA A 333 19.50 -9.51 19.45
C ALA A 333 20.87 -9.63 20.17
N GLU A 334 21.98 -9.30 19.50
CA GLU A 334 23.34 -9.68 19.95
C GLU A 334 23.99 -8.74 20.98
N ARG A 335 23.57 -7.48 21.10
CA ARG A 335 24.33 -6.48 21.90
C ARG A 335 24.35 -6.68 23.42
N ASP A 336 23.48 -7.52 23.98
CA ASP A 336 23.55 -7.89 25.41
C ASP A 336 24.58 -9.02 25.69
N MET A 337 25.22 -9.58 24.66
CA MET A 337 26.23 -10.66 24.79
C MET A 337 27.69 -10.20 24.74
N LEU A 338 27.97 -8.90 24.67
CA LEU A 338 29.33 -8.36 24.73
C LEU A 338 29.87 -8.37 26.18
N ASP A 339 29.97 -9.57 26.76
CA ASP A 339 30.92 -9.86 27.82
C ASP A 339 32.20 -10.36 27.11
N PRO A 340 33.26 -9.53 26.97
CA PRO A 340 34.43 -9.83 26.15
C PRO A 340 35.17 -11.13 26.55
N ASN A 341 34.88 -11.67 27.74
CA ASN A 341 35.43 -12.93 28.22
C ASN A 341 34.64 -14.19 27.83
N LYS A 342 33.43 -14.08 27.27
CA LYS A 342 32.62 -15.23 26.82
C LYS A 342 32.68 -15.47 25.31
N THR A 343 33.11 -14.47 24.55
CA THR A 343 33.19 -14.50 23.08
C THR A 343 34.32 -15.37 22.51
N LEU A 344 35.20 -15.92 23.36
CA LEU A 344 36.32 -16.76 22.90
C LEU A 344 36.00 -18.27 22.84
N VAL A 345 34.87 -18.74 23.39
CA VAL A 345 34.57 -20.19 23.47
C VAL A 345 33.48 -20.67 22.49
N GLY A 346 32.77 -19.76 21.83
CA GLY A 346 31.80 -20.11 20.79
C GLY A 346 31.89 -19.12 19.63
N GLY A 347 32.55 -19.53 18.55
CA GLY A 347 32.86 -18.67 17.39
C GLY A 347 31.62 -18.08 16.72
N ILE A 348 31.23 -16.87 17.15
CA ILE A 348 30.23 -16.04 16.48
C ILE A 348 30.88 -14.67 16.29
N THR A 349 31.49 -14.49 15.12
CA THR A 349 31.85 -13.17 14.60
C THR A 349 31.24 -13.11 13.20
N LEU A 350 29.94 -12.81 13.12
CA LEU A 350 29.23 -12.72 11.85
C LEU A 350 28.94 -11.26 11.47
N VAL A 351 29.97 -10.42 11.48
CA VAL A 351 29.88 -9.11 10.80
C VAL A 351 30.20 -9.36 9.32
N GLY A 352 29.21 -9.85 8.58
CA GLY A 352 29.24 -9.88 7.13
C GLY A 352 29.02 -8.46 6.60
N THR A 353 30.10 -7.78 6.24
CA THR A 353 30.08 -6.47 5.59
C THR A 353 29.34 -6.60 4.26
N ILE A 354 28.09 -6.15 4.20
CA ILE A 354 27.38 -6.05 2.92
C ILE A 354 27.98 -4.83 2.20
N ALA A 355 29.02 -5.09 1.41
CA ALA A 355 29.74 -4.08 0.65
C ALA A 355 29.13 -3.97 -0.76
N GLY A 356 28.54 -2.80 -1.04
CA GLY A 356 28.46 -2.21 -2.36
C GLY A 356 27.18 -2.51 -3.13
N ILE A 357 26.30 -1.50 -3.16
CA ILE A 357 25.20 -1.38 -4.14
C ILE A 357 25.74 -1.37 -5.59
N ILE A 358 27.02 -1.08 -5.86
CA ILE A 358 27.46 -0.67 -7.21
C ILE A 358 28.68 -1.43 -7.78
N GLY A 359 29.47 -2.17 -6.99
CA GLY A 359 30.76 -2.70 -7.46
C GLY A 359 30.74 -3.93 -8.39
N GLY A 360 29.62 -4.64 -8.51
CA GLY A 360 29.57 -5.97 -9.17
C GLY A 360 28.46 -6.18 -10.21
N LEU A 361 27.64 -5.16 -10.49
CA LEU A 361 26.52 -5.27 -11.43
C LEU A 361 26.98 -4.92 -12.85
N SER A 362 27.74 -5.82 -13.50
CA SER A 362 28.24 -5.60 -14.87
C SER A 362 27.29 -6.06 -15.99
N GLY A 363 26.08 -6.52 -15.66
CA GLY A 363 25.04 -6.85 -16.64
C GLY A 363 23.83 -7.60 -16.04
N PRO A 364 22.76 -7.84 -16.84
CA PRO A 364 21.53 -8.50 -16.40
C PRO A 364 21.76 -9.94 -15.89
N ALA A 365 22.79 -10.63 -16.42
CA ALA A 365 23.11 -12.01 -16.03
C ALA A 365 23.95 -12.16 -14.75
N ALA A 366 24.40 -11.06 -14.12
CA ALA A 366 25.18 -11.14 -12.87
C ALA A 366 24.24 -11.34 -11.67
N PRO A 367 24.36 -12.44 -10.90
CA PRO A 367 23.43 -12.76 -9.81
C PRO A 367 23.59 -11.82 -8.62
N ILE A 368 22.49 -11.45 -7.95
CA ILE A 368 22.57 -10.75 -6.66
C ILE A 368 22.85 -11.77 -5.57
N VAL A 369 24.12 -11.81 -5.13
CA VAL A 369 24.57 -12.70 -4.06
C VAL A 369 24.35 -12.02 -2.71
N ILE A 370 23.37 -12.53 -1.96
CA ILE A 370 23.23 -12.28 -0.53
C ILE A 370 23.50 -13.63 0.16
N PRO A 371 24.55 -13.77 0.98
CA PRO A 371 24.82 -15.04 1.65
C PRO A 371 23.67 -15.41 2.59
N ILE A 372 22.80 -16.33 2.17
CA ILE A 372 21.72 -16.86 3.00
C ILE A 372 22.34 -17.88 3.96
N VAL A 373 22.87 -17.42 5.08
CA VAL A 373 23.28 -18.30 6.17
C VAL A 373 22.00 -18.87 6.79
N ALA A 374 21.83 -20.20 6.73
CA ALA A 374 20.80 -20.91 7.47
C ALA A 374 21.07 -20.73 8.97
N THR A 375 20.52 -19.67 9.54
CA THR A 375 20.83 -19.33 10.92
C THR A 375 20.11 -20.31 11.84
N VAL A 376 20.89 -21.21 12.45
CA VAL A 376 20.54 -21.84 13.74
C VAL A 376 20.07 -20.76 14.74
N VAL A 377 20.51 -19.52 14.55
CA VAL A 377 20.10 -18.30 15.27
C VAL A 377 18.60 -17.99 15.16
N PHE A 378 17.90 -18.10 14.03
CA PHE A 378 16.44 -17.80 14.02
C PHE A 378 15.63 -18.86 14.76
N ALA A 379 15.99 -20.14 14.58
CA ALA A 379 15.38 -21.24 15.34
C ALA A 379 15.67 -21.11 16.84
N LYS A 380 16.92 -20.74 17.20
CA LYS A 380 17.35 -20.46 18.57
C LYS A 380 16.74 -19.16 19.12
N TRP A 381 16.51 -18.14 18.31
CA TRP A 381 15.89 -16.87 18.70
C TRP A 381 14.39 -17.01 18.93
N VAL A 382 13.71 -17.78 18.08
CA VAL A 382 12.31 -18.20 18.29
C VAL A 382 12.17 -19.08 19.54
N TYR A 383 13.15 -19.95 19.81
CA TYR A 383 13.08 -21.00 20.85
C TYR A 383 13.61 -20.55 22.22
N ASP A 384 14.79 -19.94 22.28
CA ASP A 384 15.46 -19.50 23.51
C ASP A 384 14.80 -18.27 24.14
N VAL A 385 14.16 -17.43 23.32
CA VAL A 385 13.63 -16.13 23.77
C VAL A 385 12.12 -16.14 24.03
N TYR A 386 11.58 -17.33 24.34
CA TYR A 386 10.23 -17.48 24.90
C TYR A 386 10.09 -16.88 26.31
N LYS A 387 11.20 -16.48 26.94
CA LYS A 387 11.19 -15.70 28.19
C LYS A 387 11.34 -14.22 27.87
N GLN A 388 10.29 -13.48 28.20
CA GLN A 388 10.15 -12.02 28.08
C GLN A 388 11.47 -11.29 28.31
N SER A 389 12.05 -10.71 27.26
CA SER A 389 13.30 -9.97 27.35
C SER A 389 13.32 -8.81 26.37
N ALA A 390 14.01 -7.73 26.74
CA ALA A 390 14.22 -6.56 25.89
C ALA A 390 14.68 -6.90 24.45
N PRO A 391 15.56 -7.89 24.22
CA PRO A 391 15.93 -8.37 22.88
C PRO A 391 14.75 -8.78 21.99
N VAL A 392 13.75 -9.51 22.51
CA VAL A 392 12.57 -9.93 21.69
C VAL A 392 11.82 -8.72 21.17
N LEU A 393 11.60 -7.75 22.06
CA LEU A 393 10.83 -6.57 21.73
C LEU A 393 11.55 -5.71 20.69
N ARG A 394 12.87 -5.51 20.85
CA ARG A 394 13.70 -4.82 19.85
C ARG A 394 13.57 -5.50 18.48
N CYS A 395 13.73 -6.82 18.42
CA CYS A 395 13.67 -7.56 17.17
C CYS A 395 12.26 -7.53 16.54
N LEU A 396 11.19 -7.62 17.33
CA LEU A 396 9.81 -7.49 16.83
C LEU A 396 9.55 -6.10 16.25
N MET A 397 9.97 -5.05 16.96
CA MET A 397 9.87 -3.67 16.48
C MET A 397 10.67 -3.49 15.18
N GLY A 398 11.92 -3.98 15.13
CA GLY A 398 12.78 -3.95 13.95
C GLY A 398 12.12 -4.65 12.77
N TYR A 399 11.71 -5.91 12.96
CA TYR A 399 11.09 -6.71 11.92
C TYR A 399 9.89 -6.03 11.26
N ILE A 400 9.02 -5.40 12.06
CA ILE A 400 7.85 -4.68 11.56
C ILE A 400 8.25 -3.45 10.73
N VAL A 401 9.15 -2.62 11.28
CA VAL A 401 9.59 -1.38 10.63
C VAL A 401 10.37 -1.71 9.35
N ASP A 402 11.34 -2.60 9.44
CA ASP A 402 12.22 -3.02 8.35
C ASP A 402 11.43 -3.65 7.21
N LEU A 403 10.51 -4.59 7.52
CA LEU A 403 9.69 -5.23 6.50
C LEU A 403 8.83 -4.19 5.77
N THR A 404 8.25 -3.23 6.49
CA THR A 404 7.42 -2.18 5.87
C THR A 404 8.23 -1.31 4.91
N ILE A 405 9.45 -0.93 5.28
CA ILE A 405 10.35 -0.13 4.43
C ILE A 405 10.82 -0.95 3.22
N ILE A 406 11.19 -2.22 3.40
CA ILE A 406 11.59 -3.10 2.29
C ILE A 406 10.45 -3.29 1.30
N MET A 407 9.21 -3.42 1.78
CA MET A 407 8.04 -3.48 0.90
C MET A 407 7.82 -2.17 0.15
N GLN A 408 8.10 -1.01 0.75
CA GLN A 408 8.06 0.28 0.05
C GLN A 408 9.13 0.37 -1.06
N ILE A 409 10.36 -0.08 -0.76
CA ILE A 409 11.45 -0.16 -1.73
C ILE A 409 11.06 -1.07 -2.89
N LEU A 410 10.49 -2.24 -2.60
CA LEU A 410 10.00 -3.16 -3.60
C LEU A 410 8.86 -2.57 -4.43
N PHE A 411 7.93 -1.84 -3.80
CA PHE A 411 6.85 -1.14 -4.49
C PHE A 411 7.37 -0.15 -5.51
N MET A 412 8.38 0.63 -5.15
CA MET A 412 9.04 1.56 -6.07
C MET A 412 9.71 0.83 -7.25
N LEU A 413 10.34 -0.33 -7.01
CA LEU A 413 10.94 -1.14 -8.08
C LEU A 413 9.89 -1.75 -9.03
N THR A 414 8.66 -1.98 -8.55
CA THR A 414 7.55 -2.54 -9.34
C THR A 414 6.63 -1.47 -9.97
N ARG A 415 6.83 -0.18 -9.67
CA ARG A 415 5.85 0.88 -9.98
C ARG A 415 5.57 0.95 -11.48
N GLY A 416 4.31 0.78 -11.85
CA GLY A 416 3.86 0.84 -13.25
C GLY A 416 4.13 -0.42 -14.09
N ASP A 417 4.75 -1.46 -13.51
CA ASP A 417 5.00 -2.72 -14.20
C ASP A 417 4.03 -3.83 -13.75
N PRO A 418 3.30 -4.47 -14.68
CA PRO A 418 2.33 -5.51 -14.34
C PRO A 418 2.96 -6.89 -14.16
N ARG A 419 4.28 -7.05 -14.24
CA ARG A 419 4.94 -8.36 -14.12
C ARG A 419 5.08 -8.81 -12.65
N PRO A 420 5.20 -10.13 -12.41
CA PRO A 420 5.42 -10.65 -11.07
C PRO A 420 6.72 -10.17 -10.44
N VAL A 421 6.72 -10.08 -9.11
CA VAL A 421 7.93 -9.87 -8.32
C VAL A 421 8.87 -11.08 -8.47
N SER A 422 10.14 -10.82 -8.76
CA SER A 422 11.20 -11.83 -8.85
C SER A 422 12.02 -11.92 -7.56
N ASN A 423 12.76 -13.02 -7.37
CA ASN A 423 13.73 -13.11 -6.27
C ASN A 423 14.79 -12.01 -6.35
N ARG A 424 15.20 -11.63 -7.56
CA ARG A 424 16.18 -10.57 -7.79
C ARG A 424 15.72 -9.23 -7.25
N MET A 425 14.45 -8.87 -7.47
CA MET A 425 13.87 -7.64 -6.92
C MET A 425 13.81 -7.66 -5.40
N ILE A 426 13.41 -8.80 -4.81
CA ILE A 426 13.35 -8.96 -3.36
C ILE A 426 14.75 -8.81 -2.75
N LYS A 427 15.75 -9.46 -3.33
CA LYS A 427 17.16 -9.36 -2.92
C LYS A 427 17.67 -7.93 -3.06
N LEU A 428 17.43 -7.29 -4.20
CA LEU A 428 17.83 -5.89 -4.42
C LEU A 428 17.21 -4.98 -3.35
N ALA A 429 15.90 -5.08 -3.13
CA ALA A 429 15.21 -4.25 -2.15
C ALA A 429 15.75 -4.46 -0.72
N THR A 430 15.95 -5.72 -0.34
CA THR A 430 16.51 -6.14 0.95
C THR A 430 17.94 -5.60 1.12
N LYS A 431 18.80 -5.77 0.12
CA LYS A 431 20.19 -5.30 0.14
C LYS A 431 20.26 -3.78 0.19
N THR A 432 19.46 -3.08 -0.61
CA THR A 432 19.36 -1.62 -0.62
C THR A 432 18.98 -1.08 0.75
N TYR A 433 18.04 -1.73 1.45
CA TYR A 433 17.69 -1.35 2.82
C TYR A 433 18.80 -1.66 3.82
N ALA A 434 19.35 -2.89 3.78
CA ALA A 434 20.34 -3.35 4.75
C ALA A 434 21.63 -2.52 4.73
N GLU A 435 22.05 -2.03 3.56
CA GLU A 435 23.21 -1.14 3.39
C GLU A 435 22.88 0.35 3.65
N SER A 436 21.62 0.69 3.95
CA SER A 436 21.20 2.08 4.12
C SER A 436 21.60 2.65 5.49
N PRO A 437 21.93 3.95 5.58
CA PRO A 437 22.08 4.64 6.87
C PRO A 437 20.79 4.60 7.71
N ALA A 438 19.62 4.54 7.05
CA ALA A 438 18.33 4.48 7.71
C ALA A 438 18.21 3.27 8.61
N LYS A 439 18.62 2.07 8.16
CA LYS A 439 18.62 0.83 8.97
C LYS A 439 19.37 1.03 10.29
N VAL A 440 20.60 1.55 10.22
CA VAL A 440 21.43 1.79 11.41
C VAL A 440 20.75 2.78 12.37
N GLN A 441 20.16 3.85 11.84
CA GLN A 441 19.49 4.88 12.64
C GLN A 441 18.17 4.40 13.25
N ILE A 442 17.42 3.53 12.56
CA ILE A 442 16.22 2.88 13.07
C ILE A 442 16.59 1.95 14.22
N HIS A 443 17.57 1.07 14.02
CA HIS A 443 17.99 0.09 15.01
C HIS A 443 18.51 0.75 16.29
N ASN A 444 19.31 1.81 16.16
CA ASN A 444 19.76 2.60 17.32
C ASN A 444 18.58 3.25 18.07
N GLN A 445 17.58 3.79 17.36
CA GLN A 445 16.40 4.39 17.99
C GLN A 445 15.50 3.36 18.70
N ILE A 446 15.39 2.15 18.15
CA ILE A 446 14.68 1.03 18.80
C ILE A 446 15.42 0.63 20.07
N GLN A 447 16.74 0.46 19.98
CA GLN A 447 17.58 0.12 21.13
C GLN A 447 17.44 1.15 22.26
N ASP A 448 17.69 2.42 21.95
CA ASP A 448 17.56 3.53 22.90
C ASP A 448 16.17 3.58 23.55
N TYR A 449 15.13 3.37 22.75
CA TYR A 449 13.76 3.38 23.25
C TYR A 449 13.51 2.24 24.25
N VAL A 450 13.90 1.01 23.90
CA VAL A 450 13.67 -0.17 24.76
C VAL A 450 14.51 -0.10 26.04
N GLU A 451 15.76 0.38 25.97
CA GLU A 451 16.66 0.50 27.13
C GLU A 451 16.21 1.59 28.11
N ARG A 452 15.78 2.76 27.61
CA ARG A 452 15.35 3.88 28.47
C ARG A 452 14.05 3.61 29.22
N ASN A 453 13.21 2.70 28.72
CA ASN A 453 11.84 2.52 29.24
C ASN A 453 11.66 1.34 30.21
N ASP A 454 12.75 0.66 30.64
CA ASP A 454 12.74 -0.53 31.53
C ASP A 454 11.49 -1.41 31.35
N VAL A 455 11.58 -2.33 30.37
CA VAL A 455 10.50 -3.12 29.75
C VAL A 455 9.45 -3.68 30.72
N PHE A 456 9.81 -3.88 31.99
CA PHE A 456 8.95 -4.52 32.99
C PHE A 456 8.39 -3.60 34.08
N LYS A 457 8.74 -2.30 34.09
CA LYS A 457 8.30 -1.37 35.15
C LYS A 457 7.50 -0.16 34.66
N ARG A 458 7.68 0.32 33.43
CA ARG A 458 7.17 1.66 33.04
C ARG A 458 6.54 1.78 31.65
N MET A 459 6.53 0.75 30.82
CA MET A 459 6.08 0.91 29.44
C MET A 459 4.56 0.71 29.30
N HIS A 460 3.85 1.81 29.02
CA HIS A 460 2.45 1.77 28.63
C HIS A 460 2.32 1.24 27.19
N ARG A 461 1.34 0.34 26.95
CA ARG A 461 0.97 -0.28 25.65
C ARG A 461 1.05 0.68 24.46
N ASP A 462 0.60 1.91 24.66
CA ASP A 462 0.52 2.92 23.61
C ASP A 462 1.89 3.44 23.17
N GLY A 463 2.91 3.34 24.03
CA GLY A 463 4.26 3.83 23.75
C GLY A 463 4.99 3.02 22.68
N VAL A 464 4.95 1.68 22.74
CA VAL A 464 5.63 0.81 21.76
C VAL A 464 5.02 0.99 20.39
N LEU A 465 3.69 0.94 20.35
CA LEU A 465 2.94 1.14 19.13
C LEU A 465 3.21 2.52 18.53
N ALA A 466 3.15 3.57 19.35
CA ALA A 466 3.47 4.92 18.92
C ALA A 466 4.90 5.00 18.39
N LYS A 467 5.86 4.29 19.00
CA LYS A 467 7.25 4.29 18.54
C LYS A 467 7.43 3.57 17.19
N ILE A 468 6.76 2.45 16.98
CA ILE A 468 6.77 1.75 15.68
C ILE A 468 6.21 2.68 14.59
N VAL A 469 5.06 3.31 14.87
CA VAL A 469 4.44 4.25 13.93
C VAL A 469 5.33 5.45 13.66
N ASP A 470 5.92 6.07 14.70
CA ASP A 470 6.88 7.17 14.59
C ASP A 470 8.07 6.78 13.70
N LEU A 471 8.64 5.58 13.88
CA LEU A 471 9.74 5.11 13.06
C LEU A 471 9.32 4.90 11.59
N ILE A 472 8.17 4.28 11.34
CA ILE A 472 7.69 4.08 9.96
C ILE A 472 7.43 5.43 9.28
N GLU A 473 6.74 6.37 9.94
CA GLU A 473 6.43 7.69 9.36
C GLU A 473 7.69 8.53 9.15
N LYS A 474 8.66 8.45 10.07
CA LYS A 474 9.92 9.20 9.97
C LYS A 474 10.84 8.69 8.87
N TRP A 475 10.79 7.39 8.57
CA TRP A 475 11.72 6.73 7.63
C TRP A 475 11.05 6.24 6.35
N LYS A 476 9.76 6.54 6.14
CA LYS A 476 9.12 6.31 4.84
C LYS A 476 9.84 7.12 3.77
N ILE A 477 10.00 6.52 2.60
CA ILE A 477 10.66 7.14 1.46
C ILE A 477 9.63 8.02 0.76
N GLU A 478 9.91 9.31 0.59
CA GLU A 478 9.00 10.19 -0.14
C GLU A 478 8.96 9.78 -1.63
N GLU A 479 7.79 9.88 -2.28
CA GLU A 479 7.62 9.42 -3.66
C GLU A 479 8.54 10.14 -4.66
N GLY A 480 9.04 11.33 -4.28
CA GLY A 480 10.03 12.10 -5.04
C GLY A 480 11.49 11.76 -4.74
N GLU A 481 11.79 11.00 -3.69
CA GLU A 481 13.16 10.61 -3.25
C GLU A 481 13.53 9.16 -3.62
N GLY A 482 12.69 8.48 -4.41
CA GLY A 482 12.81 7.05 -4.71
C GLY A 482 14.15 6.62 -5.31
N ILE A 483 14.40 5.30 -5.33
CA ILE A 483 15.65 4.66 -5.80
C ILE A 483 16.10 5.15 -7.18
N GLY A 484 15.17 5.63 -8.02
CA GLY A 484 15.42 6.29 -9.30
C GLY A 484 16.36 7.52 -9.22
N LEU A 485 16.47 8.18 -8.07
CA LEU A 485 17.45 9.25 -7.82
C LEU A 485 18.86 8.73 -7.53
N ARG A 486 19.01 7.47 -7.14
CA ARG A 486 20.32 6.83 -6.89
C ARG A 486 20.77 5.90 -8.02
N LEU A 487 19.83 5.30 -8.74
CA LEU A 487 20.03 4.46 -9.91
C LEU A 487 19.09 4.96 -11.01
N GLY A 488 19.62 5.61 -12.04
CA GLY A 488 18.78 6.12 -13.14
C GLY A 488 17.96 5.00 -13.80
N GLN A 489 16.82 5.32 -14.42
CA GLN A 489 15.93 4.32 -15.05
C GLN A 489 16.69 3.37 -16.00
N SER A 490 17.64 3.90 -16.78
CA SER A 490 18.50 3.10 -17.66
C SER A 490 19.38 2.09 -16.93
N GLN A 491 19.83 2.41 -15.71
CA GLN A 491 20.57 1.49 -14.86
C GLN A 491 19.63 0.40 -14.34
N LEU A 492 18.43 0.75 -13.86
CA LEU A 492 17.43 -0.22 -13.43
C LEU A 492 17.02 -1.19 -14.56
N ASP A 493 16.82 -0.68 -15.77
CA ASP A 493 16.46 -1.49 -16.95
C ASP A 493 17.58 -2.49 -17.31
N SER A 494 18.84 -2.10 -17.14
CA SER A 494 20.01 -2.97 -17.38
C SER A 494 20.23 -4.05 -16.32
N LEU A 495 19.53 -3.96 -15.18
CA LEU A 495 19.66 -4.93 -14.09
C LEU A 495 18.79 -6.17 -14.27
N GLY A 496 17.99 -6.28 -15.34
CA GLY A 496 17.18 -7.48 -15.59
C GLY A 496 16.25 -7.81 -14.41
N LEU A 497 15.60 -6.79 -13.80
CA LEU A 497 14.87 -6.94 -12.54
C LEU A 497 13.83 -8.07 -12.55
N PHE A 498 13.22 -8.36 -13.69
CA PHE A 498 12.18 -9.37 -13.83
C PHE A 498 12.71 -10.76 -14.23
N GLU A 499 14.02 -10.89 -14.39
CA GLU A 499 14.65 -12.20 -14.55
C GLU A 499 14.66 -12.88 -13.18
N ASP A 500 14.07 -14.07 -13.12
CA ASP A 500 14.07 -14.85 -11.89
C ASP A 500 15.45 -15.47 -11.68
N GLU A 501 15.93 -15.41 -10.45
CA GLU A 501 17.21 -15.98 -10.06
C GLU A 501 17.03 -16.88 -8.83
N ALA A 502 17.92 -17.86 -8.66
CA ALA A 502 17.90 -18.69 -7.47
C ALA A 502 18.19 -17.85 -6.21
N TRP A 503 17.61 -18.27 -5.07
CA TRP A 503 17.86 -17.67 -3.75
C TRP A 503 19.33 -17.72 -3.36
#